data_AF-A0A3D4E6Y1-F1
#
_entry.id   AF-A0A3D4E6Y1-F1
#
_cell.length_a   1.000
_cell.length_b   1.000
_cell.length_c   1.000
_cell.angle_alpha   90.00
_cell.angle_beta   90.00
_cell.angle_gamma   90.00
#
_symmetry.space_group_name_H-M   'P 1'
#
loop_
_entity.id
_entity.type
_entity.pdbx_description
1 polymer ?
#
loop_
_entity_poly.entity_id
_entity_poly.type
_entity_poly.pdbx_seq_one_letter_code
_entity_poly.pdbx_strand_id
1 'polypeptide(L)'
;MSDHPTQPHHSRHDWMKFLLLLGIFAGYFGYLSWEYDLKTGGIVAAITWSFFVLCTPIADAGFLLDFPVRMITGIKMFFIEFIVWALALGINMIALTYAPAAYETNLLTSTFHTLLTTPWPYWSIIILCAAGTFLSIHLGDDI
;
A
#
# COMPACT_ATOMS: atom_id res chain seq x y z
N MET A 1 -31.50 17.85 -27.56
CA MET A 1 -31.67 16.38 -27.68
C MET A 1 -30.42 15.84 -28.36
N SER A 2 -29.90 14.71 -27.87
CA SER A 2 -28.66 13.98 -28.24
C SER A 2 -27.34 14.69 -27.90
N ASP A 3 -26.36 14.11 -27.20
CA ASP A 3 -26.23 12.82 -26.52
C ASP A 3 -25.00 12.98 -25.60
N HIS A 4 -25.18 12.87 -24.28
CA HIS A 4 -24.08 12.65 -23.35
C HIS A 4 -24.10 11.16 -22.98
N PRO A 5 -23.18 10.31 -23.45
CA PRO A 5 -23.05 8.97 -22.90
C PRO A 5 -22.42 9.11 -21.50
N THR A 6 -23.17 8.86 -20.42
CA THR A 6 -23.42 7.57 -19.76
C THR A 6 -22.16 6.91 -19.18
N GLN A 7 -22.02 7.03 -17.85
CA GLN A 7 -21.46 6.09 -16.87
C GLN A 7 -19.97 5.67 -17.02
N PRO A 8 -19.16 5.72 -15.94
CA PRO A 8 -17.81 5.15 -15.96
C PRO A 8 -17.92 3.61 -16.07
N HIS A 9 -17.52 3.07 -17.21
CA HIS A 9 -17.48 1.63 -17.46
C HIS A 9 -16.34 1.00 -16.65
N HIS A 10 -16.59 0.61 -15.40
CA HIS A 10 -15.67 -0.28 -14.68
C HIS A 10 -15.55 -1.59 -15.47
N SER A 11 -14.41 -1.77 -16.13
CA SER A 11 -14.18 -2.89 -17.03
C SER A 11 -13.76 -4.12 -16.22
N ARG A 12 -14.08 -5.33 -16.71
CA ARG A 12 -13.51 -6.60 -16.22
C ARG A 12 -11.98 -6.55 -16.08
N HIS A 13 -11.33 -5.65 -16.81
CA HIS A 13 -9.90 -5.49 -16.87
C HIS A 13 -9.30 -5.00 -15.54
N ASP A 14 -9.98 -4.10 -14.83
CA ASP A 14 -9.44 -3.56 -13.56
C ASP A 14 -9.53 -4.59 -12.43
N TRP A 15 -10.60 -5.38 -12.43
CA TRP A 15 -10.74 -6.56 -11.57
C TRP A 15 -9.68 -7.62 -11.83
N MET A 16 -9.33 -7.89 -13.09
CA MET A 16 -8.25 -8.82 -13.42
C MET A 16 -6.88 -8.31 -12.94
N LYS A 17 -6.59 -7.01 -13.09
CA LYS A 17 -5.34 -6.41 -12.57
C LYS A 17 -5.27 -6.54 -11.06
N PHE A 18 -6.36 -6.24 -10.35
CA PHE A 18 -6.48 -6.45 -8.91
C PHE A 18 -6.26 -7.90 -8.52
N LEU A 19 -6.96 -8.84 -9.15
CA LEU A 19 -6.84 -10.26 -8.83
C LEU A 19 -5.42 -10.79 -9.11
N LEU A 20 -4.78 -10.31 -10.18
CA LEU A 20 -3.42 -10.69 -10.54
C LEU A 20 -2.41 -10.13 -9.54
N LEU A 21 -2.53 -8.85 -9.16
CA LEU A 21 -1.68 -8.23 -8.15
C LEU A 21 -1.86 -8.91 -6.78
N LEU A 22 -3.11 -9.17 -6.39
CA LEU A 22 -3.46 -9.93 -5.19
C LEU A 22 -2.89 -11.35 -5.25
N GLY A 23 -2.95 -12.02 -6.40
CA GLY A 23 -2.38 -13.35 -6.60
C GLY A 23 -0.86 -13.37 -6.47
N ILE A 24 -0.16 -12.37 -7.01
CA ILE A 24 1.29 -12.21 -6.83
C ILE A 24 1.61 -11.97 -5.36
N PHE A 25 0.87 -11.07 -4.70
CA PHE A 25 1.08 -10.76 -3.28
C PHE A 25 0.78 -11.97 -2.39
N ALA A 26 -0.30 -12.71 -2.66
CA ALA A 26 -0.66 -13.92 -1.95
C ALA A 26 0.34 -15.06 -2.20
N GLY A 27 0.88 -15.17 -3.42
CA GLY A 27 1.95 -16.11 -3.73
C GLY A 27 3.24 -15.78 -2.97
N TYR A 28 3.62 -14.50 -2.92
CA TYR A 28 4.75 -14.02 -2.13
C TYR A 28 4.55 -14.28 -0.63
N PHE A 29 3.35 -13.99 -0.11
CA PHE A 29 2.97 -14.32 1.27
C PHE A 29 3.00 -15.83 1.55
N GLY A 30 2.54 -16.66 0.60
CA GLY A 30 2.60 -18.12 0.71
C GLY A 30 4.03 -18.64 0.75
N TYR A 31 4.92 -18.08 -0.09
CA TYR A 31 6.35 -18.37 -0.05
C TYR A 31 6.97 -17.99 1.30
N LEU A 32 6.72 -16.77 1.78
CA LEU A 32 7.22 -16.32 3.08
C LEU A 32 6.69 -17.15 4.25
N SER A 33 5.42 -17.56 4.19
CA SER A 33 4.80 -18.39 5.23
C SER A 33 5.37 -19.81 5.27
N TRP A 34 5.81 -20.32 4.12
CA TRP A 34 6.50 -21.61 4.03
C TRP A 34 7.93 -21.54 4.60
N GLU A 35 8.64 -20.44 4.35
CA GLU A 35 10.02 -20.25 4.77
C GLU A 35 10.18 -19.82 6.24
N TYR A 36 9.32 -18.91 6.74
CA TYR A 36 9.52 -18.20 8.01
C TYR A 36 8.46 -18.46 9.08
N ASP A 37 7.57 -19.44 8.89
CA ASP A 37 6.33 -19.67 9.66
C ASP A 37 5.23 -18.65 9.38
N LEU A 38 3.97 -19.05 9.56
CA LEU A 38 2.78 -18.26 9.21
C LEU A 38 2.74 -16.91 9.95
N LYS A 39 3.18 -16.88 11.21
CA LYS A 39 3.17 -15.63 12.01
C LYS A 39 4.18 -14.62 11.48
N THR A 40 5.42 -15.05 11.28
CA THR A 40 6.49 -14.17 10.78
C THR A 40 6.21 -13.76 9.34
N GLY A 41 5.79 -14.69 8.49
CA GLY A 41 5.38 -14.41 7.11
C GLY A 41 4.28 -13.36 7.03
N GLY A 42 3.31 -13.39 7.95
CA GLY A 42 2.24 -12.38 8.05
C GLY A 42 2.76 -10.99 8.36
N ILE A 43 3.62 -10.89 9.36
CA ILE A 43 4.23 -9.62 9.77
C ILE A 43 5.12 -9.07 8.64
N VAL A 44 5.96 -9.92 8.04
CA VAL A 44 6.85 -9.52 6.93
C VAL A 44 6.05 -9.06 5.71
N ALA A 45 4.95 -9.74 5.36
CA ALA A 45 4.08 -9.32 4.28
C ALA A 45 3.38 -7.98 4.58
N ALA A 46 2.91 -7.76 5.82
CA ALA A 46 2.32 -6.49 6.24
C ALA A 46 3.33 -5.33 6.21
N ILE A 47 4.57 -5.58 6.64
CA ILE A 47 5.68 -4.62 6.53
C ILE A 47 5.98 -4.31 5.07
N THR A 48 6.06 -5.34 4.22
CA THR A 48 6.34 -5.20 2.78
C THR A 48 5.24 -4.40 2.08
N TRP A 49 3.97 -4.67 2.39
CA TRP A 49 2.85 -3.87 1.89
C TRP A 49 2.97 -2.41 2.34
N SER A 50 3.27 -2.18 3.61
CA SER A 50 3.44 -0.83 4.15
C SER A 50 4.61 -0.08 3.53
N PHE A 51 5.68 -0.77 3.14
CA PHE A 51 6.80 -0.18 2.38
C PHE A 51 6.32 0.42 1.07
N PHE A 52 5.50 -0.31 0.30
CA PHE A 52 4.96 0.21 -0.95
C PHE A 52 4.08 1.45 -0.72
N VAL A 53 3.21 1.41 0.28
CA VAL A 53 2.34 2.54 0.63
C VAL A 53 3.14 3.80 0.98
N LEU A 54 4.17 3.67 1.84
CA LEU A 54 4.90 4.84 2.35
C LEU A 54 6.05 5.32 1.45
N CYS A 55 6.62 4.42 0.65
CA CYS A 55 7.87 4.67 -0.07
C CYS A 55 7.71 4.76 -1.59
N THR A 56 6.49 4.66 -2.11
CA THR A 56 6.22 4.89 -3.53
C THR A 56 5.23 6.05 -3.70
N PRO A 57 5.53 7.05 -4.57
CA PRO A 57 4.62 8.17 -4.84
C PRO A 57 3.51 7.74 -5.81
N ILE A 58 2.79 6.67 -5.47
CA ILE A 58 1.76 6.07 -6.30
C ILE A 58 0.49 6.01 -5.46
N ALA A 59 -0.54 6.75 -5.89
CA ALA A 59 -1.86 6.76 -5.25
C ALA A 59 -2.55 5.37 -5.23
N ASP A 60 -2.04 4.43 -6.02
CA ASP A 60 -2.47 3.04 -6.09
C ASP A 60 -1.55 2.08 -5.31
N ALA A 61 -0.56 2.54 -4.54
CA ALA A 61 0.21 1.63 -3.68
C ALA A 61 -0.67 0.99 -2.59
N GLY A 62 -1.72 1.70 -2.20
CA GLY A 62 -2.84 1.20 -1.40
C GLY A 62 -3.83 0.33 -2.15
N PHE A 63 -3.72 0.13 -3.47
CA PHE A 63 -4.73 -0.50 -4.35
C PHE A 63 -5.26 -1.85 -3.84
N LEU A 64 -4.42 -2.63 -3.16
CA LEU A 64 -4.82 -3.89 -2.51
C LEU A 64 -5.98 -3.72 -1.51
N LEU A 65 -6.00 -2.61 -0.78
CA LEU A 65 -7.07 -2.24 0.15
C LEU A 65 -8.00 -1.15 -0.41
N ASP A 66 -7.48 -0.21 -1.18
CA ASP A 66 -8.26 0.91 -1.73
C ASP A 66 -9.37 0.41 -2.65
N PHE A 67 -9.07 -0.51 -3.58
CA PHE A 67 -10.05 -1.06 -4.51
C PHE A 67 -11.24 -1.77 -3.81
N PRO A 68 -11.05 -2.74 -2.91
CA PRO A 68 -12.17 -3.40 -2.23
C PRO A 68 -12.93 -2.46 -1.30
N VAL A 69 -12.23 -1.58 -0.57
CA VAL A 69 -12.88 -0.65 0.36
C VAL A 69 -13.72 0.36 -0.40
N ARG A 70 -13.20 0.93 -1.49
CA ARG A 70 -13.91 1.89 -2.34
C ARG A 70 -15.16 1.28 -2.97
N MET A 71 -15.09 0.04 -3.43
CA MET A 71 -16.25 -0.64 -3.99
C MET A 71 -17.37 -0.87 -2.97
N ILE A 72 -17.02 -1.23 -1.73
CA ILE A 72 -17.99 -1.53 -0.68
C ILE A 72 -18.57 -0.24 -0.10
N THR A 73 -17.74 0.79 0.08
CA THR A 73 -18.11 2.00 0.84
C THR A 73 -18.43 3.21 -0.03
N GLY A 74 -17.97 3.25 -1.28
CA GLY A 74 -18.16 4.38 -2.20
C GLY A 74 -17.46 5.67 -1.76
N ILE A 75 -16.55 5.61 -0.79
CA ILE A 75 -15.85 6.77 -0.24
C ILE A 75 -14.85 7.33 -1.27
N LYS A 76 -14.63 8.66 -1.24
CA LYS A 76 -13.64 9.32 -2.09
C LYS A 76 -12.23 8.79 -1.87
N MET A 77 -11.45 8.71 -2.94
CA MET A 77 -10.09 8.16 -2.96
C MET A 77 -9.16 8.82 -1.92
N PHE A 78 -9.29 10.14 -1.74
CA PHE A 78 -8.50 10.90 -0.76
C PHE A 78 -8.64 10.38 0.68
N PHE A 79 -9.86 10.04 1.12
CA PHE A 79 -10.07 9.55 2.48
C PHE A 79 -9.54 8.13 2.67
N ILE A 80 -9.68 7.28 1.64
CA ILE A 80 -9.16 5.92 1.72
C ILE A 80 -7.64 5.92 1.74
N GLU A 81 -7.00 6.74 0.92
CA GLU A 81 -5.54 6.87 0.93
C GLU A 81 -5.02 7.32 2.30
N PHE A 82 -5.71 8.28 2.94
CA PHE A 82 -5.37 8.71 4.29
C PHE A 82 -5.47 7.56 5.31
N ILE A 83 -6.53 6.74 5.22
CA ILE A 83 -6.71 5.56 6.09
C ILE A 83 -5.62 4.53 5.82
N VAL A 84 -5.29 4.27 4.55
CA VAL A 84 -4.25 3.31 4.16
C VAL A 84 -2.88 3.75 4.64
N TRP A 85 -2.54 5.03 4.52
CA TRP A 85 -1.33 5.62 5.09
C TRP A 85 -1.28 5.49 6.61
N ALA A 86 -2.37 5.84 7.30
CA ALA A 86 -2.45 5.71 8.74
C ALA A 86 -2.28 4.25 9.20
N LEU A 87 -2.88 3.30 8.47
CA LEU A 87 -2.75 1.87 8.73
C LEU A 87 -1.30 1.40 8.51
N ALA A 88 -0.66 1.79 7.40
CA ALA A 88 0.72 1.45 7.12
C ALA A 88 1.68 2.00 8.19
N LEU A 89 1.50 3.24 8.63
CA LEU A 89 2.27 3.82 9.73
C LEU A 89 2.00 3.07 11.05
N GLY A 90 0.74 2.76 11.35
CA GLY A 90 0.35 2.02 12.55
C GLY A 90 0.96 0.61 12.61
N ILE A 91 0.91 -0.13 11.51
CA ILE A 91 1.55 -1.46 11.38
C ILE A 91 3.04 -1.35 11.66
N ASN A 92 3.73 -0.35 11.09
CA ASN A 92 5.17 -0.19 11.32
C ASN A 92 5.49 0.21 12.76
N MET A 93 4.71 1.09 13.39
CA MET A 93 4.90 1.42 14.81
C MET A 93 4.77 0.18 15.70
N ILE A 94 3.78 -0.68 15.43
CA ILE A 94 3.59 -1.94 16.17
C ILE A 94 4.72 -2.93 15.85
N ALA A 95 5.08 -3.09 14.59
CA ALA A 95 6.12 -4.02 14.17
C ALA A 95 7.50 -3.64 14.73
N LEU A 96 7.86 -2.36 14.75
CA LEU A 96 9.13 -1.88 15.34
C LEU A 96 9.21 -2.14 16.85
N THR A 97 8.07 -2.13 17.56
CA THR A 97 8.03 -2.30 19.02
C THR A 97 7.94 -3.77 19.44
N TYR A 98 7.16 -4.59 18.73
CA TYR A 98 6.89 -5.98 19.13
C TYR A 98 7.61 -7.04 18.30
N ALA A 99 8.03 -6.72 17.06
CA ALA A 99 8.64 -7.68 16.14
C ALA A 99 9.76 -7.05 15.28
N PRO A 100 10.78 -6.39 15.88
CA PRO A 100 11.87 -5.77 15.11
C PRO A 100 12.64 -6.78 14.27
N ALA A 101 12.74 -8.04 14.72
CA ALA A 101 13.40 -9.12 13.99
C ALA A 101 12.75 -9.41 12.61
N ALA A 102 11.46 -9.09 12.43
CA ALA A 102 10.79 -9.27 11.15
C ALA A 102 11.39 -8.38 10.04
N TYR A 103 11.99 -7.24 10.41
CA TYR A 103 12.62 -6.36 9.45
C TYR A 103 13.94 -6.92 8.87
N GLU A 104 14.63 -7.80 9.58
CA GLU A 104 15.91 -8.36 9.12
C GLU A 104 15.75 -9.61 8.23
N THR A 105 14.51 -10.00 7.93
CA THR A 105 14.23 -11.23 7.15
C THR A 105 14.63 -11.12 5.68
N ASN A 106 14.47 -9.94 5.05
CA ASN A 106 14.74 -9.74 3.63
C ASN A 106 15.35 -8.35 3.37
N LEU A 107 15.99 -8.19 2.21
CA LEU A 107 16.62 -6.93 1.81
C LEU A 107 15.64 -5.75 1.81
N LEU A 108 14.41 -5.98 1.35
CA LEU A 108 13.36 -4.95 1.27
C LEU A 108 12.99 -4.46 2.68
N THR A 109 12.67 -5.38 3.59
CA THR A 109 12.28 -5.03 4.96
C THR A 109 13.45 -4.42 5.74
N SER A 110 14.68 -4.87 5.50
CA SER A 110 15.87 -4.33 6.18
C SER A 110 16.17 -2.90 5.72
N THR A 111 16.03 -2.64 4.41
CA THR A 111 16.12 -1.29 3.86
C THR A 111 15.02 -0.40 4.43
N PHE A 112 13.79 -0.92 4.53
CA PHE A 112 12.67 -0.18 5.07
C PHE A 112 12.85 0.16 6.56
N HIS A 113 13.41 -0.76 7.34
CA HIS A 113 13.77 -0.49 8.74
C HIS A 113 14.76 0.66 8.86
N THR A 114 15.78 0.68 7.99
CA THR A 114 16.73 1.78 7.91
C THR A 114 15.99 3.08 7.58
N LEU A 115 15.13 3.07 6.56
CA LEU A 115 14.34 4.22 6.14
C LEU A 115 13.47 4.80 7.27
N LEU A 116 12.87 3.94 8.10
CA LEU A 116 12.02 4.36 9.23
C LEU A 116 12.83 4.89 10.42
N THR A 117 13.95 4.24 10.74
CA THR A 117 14.73 4.52 11.97
C THR A 117 15.80 5.59 11.79
N THR A 118 16.17 5.94 10.55
CA THR A 118 17.18 6.97 10.27
C THR A 118 16.53 8.21 9.66
N PRO A 119 16.29 9.27 10.46
CA PRO A 119 15.46 10.41 10.03
C PRO A 119 16.06 11.24 8.89
N TRP A 120 17.38 11.48 8.90
CA TRP A 120 18.06 12.23 7.85
C TRP A 120 19.03 11.33 7.08
N PRO A 121 18.97 11.22 5.74
CA PRO A 121 18.09 11.93 4.78
C PRO A 121 16.78 11.20 4.44
N TYR A 122 16.54 9.98 4.93
CA TYR A 122 15.53 9.07 4.38
C TYR A 122 14.08 9.49 4.60
N TRP A 123 13.75 10.23 5.66
CA TRP A 123 12.38 10.73 5.82
C TRP A 123 11.99 11.74 4.73
N SER A 124 12.95 12.37 4.05
CA SER A 124 12.65 13.19 2.87
C SER A 124 12.01 12.37 1.75
N ILE A 125 12.35 11.08 1.61
CA ILE A 125 11.74 10.17 0.64
C ILE A 125 10.29 9.91 1.02
N ILE A 126 10.00 9.63 2.29
CA ILE A 126 8.63 9.40 2.77
C ILE A 126 7.78 10.67 2.58
N ILE A 127 8.32 11.84 2.90
CA ILE A 127 7.63 13.13 2.70
C ILE A 127 7.40 13.40 1.22
N LEU A 128 8.39 13.14 0.37
CA LEU A 128 8.24 13.30 -1.08
C LEU A 128 7.19 12.33 -1.64
N CYS A 129 7.14 11.10 -1.14
CA CYS A 129 6.12 10.11 -1.51
C CYS A 129 4.73 10.54 -1.05
N ALA A 130 4.58 11.01 0.19
CA ALA A 130 3.34 11.58 0.68
C ALA A 130 2.88 12.75 -0.20
N ALA A 131 3.78 13.69 -0.49
CA ALA A 131 3.48 14.84 -1.35
C ALA A 131 3.04 14.39 -2.75
N GLY A 132 3.76 13.45 -3.37
CA GLY A 132 3.43 12.91 -4.68
C GLY A 132 2.06 12.22 -4.71
N THR A 133 1.80 11.36 -3.73
CA THR A 133 0.54 10.62 -3.63
C THR A 133 -0.66 11.54 -3.39
N PHE A 134 -0.59 12.43 -2.40
CA PHE A 134 -1.70 13.34 -2.11
C PHE A 134 -1.90 14.40 -3.21
N LEU A 135 -0.84 14.90 -3.83
CA LEU A 135 -0.95 15.81 -4.98
C LEU A 135 -1.57 15.10 -6.19
N SER A 136 -1.17 13.85 -6.47
CA SER A 136 -1.76 13.06 -7.55
C SER A 136 -3.25 12.82 -7.34
N ILE A 137 -3.67 12.54 -6.10
CA ILE A 137 -5.10 12.38 -5.79
C ILE A 137 -5.83 13.70 -5.90
N HIS A 138 -5.27 14.79 -5.36
CA HIS A 138 -5.91 16.09 -5.43
C HIS A 138 -6.13 16.54 -6.88
N LEU A 139 -5.12 16.37 -7.74
CA LEU A 139 -5.25 16.66 -9.16
C LEU A 139 -6.17 15.68 -9.90
N GLY A 140 -6.22 14.41 -9.49
CA GLY A 140 -7.00 13.36 -10.14
C GLY A 140 -8.48 13.30 -9.74
N ASP A 141 -8.84 13.77 -8.54
CA ASP A 141 -10.23 13.81 -8.03
C ASP A 141 -10.99 15.07 -8.52
N ASP A 142 -10.27 16.07 -9.06
CA ASP A 142 -10.80 17.34 -9.61
C ASP A 142 -11.11 17.29 -11.13
N ILE A 143 -10.86 16.16 -11.81
CA ILE A 143 -11.08 15.94 -13.27
C ILE A 143 -12.28 15.04 -13.52
#